data_AF-A0A162MDD1-F1
#
_entry.id   AF-A0A162MDD1-F1
#
_cell.length_a   1.000
_cell.length_b   1.000
_cell.length_c   1.000
_cell.angle_alpha   90.00
_cell.angle_beta   90.00
_cell.angle_gamma   90.00
#
_symmetry.space_group_name_H-M   'P 1'
#
loop_
_entity.id
_entity.type
_entity.pdbx_description
1 polymer ?
#
loop_
_entity_poly.entity_id
_entity_poly.type
_entity_poly.pdbx_seq_one_letter_code
_entity_poly.pdbx_strand_id
1 'polypeptide(L)'
;MQKNTSKTLRVFFYLLILLMALLMITSGCSKGKSESSTNPESEKSKKTENLLRKMEEDINSLIEELEKEYFKEVIPEEKNKVEKTGQAKQEQSKEQQKGGEKSDQGKSKEGSSGGQEQKQEPEWIKSESKVEGIHGLWDNFRGEAALQGYGEDELNAFNEKLNQLTMMFTRKDLYGAISTSNDLFGTLLGYYKDPKEKAAGPAKKTLFYIRSATYKGLKGNYEESQKDLLEAVKSWEYAKAIVEDPVLNKKTEFAVKDLIEALKAKDPNLVKIKFTIAQNNLKKAIEMVEKGKS
;
A
#
# COMPACT_ATOMS: atom_id res chain seq x y z
N MET A 1 -41.50 0.16 -84.85
CA MET A 1 -41.55 -0.77 -83.69
C MET A 1 -40.80 -0.18 -82.48
N GLN A 2 -41.32 0.87 -81.81
CA GLN A 2 -40.53 1.54 -80.74
C GLN A 2 -41.37 1.99 -79.52
N LYS A 3 -42.64 1.59 -79.42
CA LYS A 3 -43.55 2.00 -78.31
C LYS A 3 -43.65 1.01 -77.15
N ASN A 4 -43.12 -0.21 -77.25
CA ASN A 4 -43.26 -1.25 -76.23
C ASN A 4 -42.08 -1.35 -75.25
N THR A 5 -40.92 -0.79 -75.57
CA THR A 5 -39.71 -0.86 -74.74
C THR A 5 -39.78 0.03 -73.50
N SER A 6 -40.53 1.15 -73.52
CA SER A 6 -40.64 2.02 -72.34
C SER A 6 -41.58 1.46 -71.27
N LYS A 7 -42.58 0.65 -71.66
CA LYS A 7 -43.50 0.00 -70.73
C LYS A 7 -42.83 -1.18 -70.01
N THR A 8 -42.06 -2.00 -70.74
CA THR A 8 -41.31 -3.11 -70.15
C THR A 8 -40.19 -2.62 -69.23
N LEU A 9 -39.51 -1.52 -69.57
CA LEU A 9 -38.49 -0.92 -68.71
C LEU A 9 -39.08 -0.35 -67.41
N ARG A 10 -40.26 0.29 -67.47
CA ARG A 10 -40.97 0.79 -66.27
C ARG A 10 -41.42 -0.36 -65.38
N VAL A 11 -41.97 -1.43 -65.94
CA VAL A 11 -42.38 -2.62 -65.17
C VAL A 11 -41.17 -3.27 -64.51
N PHE A 12 -40.03 -3.36 -65.20
CA PHE A 12 -38.78 -3.88 -64.62
C PHE A 12 -38.25 -3.01 -63.48
N PHE A 13 -38.37 -1.68 -63.62
CA PHE A 13 -37.97 -0.74 -62.58
C PHE A 13 -38.85 -0.85 -61.33
N TYR A 14 -40.18 -1.01 -61.48
CA TYR A 14 -41.08 -1.24 -60.34
C TYR A 14 -40.85 -2.61 -59.68
N LEU A 15 -40.53 -3.65 -60.44
CA LEU A 15 -40.16 -4.97 -59.91
C LEU A 15 -38.85 -4.92 -59.11
N LEU A 16 -37.86 -4.16 -59.59
CA LEU A 16 -36.59 -3.96 -58.88
C LEU A 16 -36.77 -3.21 -57.56
N ILE A 17 -37.61 -2.16 -57.55
CA ILE A 17 -37.95 -1.40 -56.34
C ILE A 17 -38.73 -2.27 -55.33
N LEU A 18 -39.67 -3.09 -55.80
CA LEU A 18 -40.42 -4.03 -54.96
C LEU A 18 -39.49 -5.09 -54.32
N LEU A 19 -38.50 -5.58 -55.08
CA LEU A 19 -37.49 -6.53 -54.60
C LEU A 19 -36.58 -5.88 -53.54
N MET A 20 -36.16 -4.63 -53.74
CA MET A 20 -35.38 -3.86 -52.76
C MET A 20 -36.18 -3.56 -51.48
N ALA A 21 -37.48 -3.28 -51.60
CA ALA A 21 -38.36 -3.06 -50.45
C ALA A 21 -38.56 -4.35 -49.63
N LEU A 22 -38.59 -5.53 -50.26
CA LEU A 22 -38.66 -6.81 -49.55
C LEU A 22 -37.38 -7.12 -48.75
N LEU A 23 -36.22 -6.70 -49.23
CA LEU A 23 -34.93 -6.92 -48.54
C LEU A 23 -34.74 -6.04 -47.29
N MET A 24 -35.55 -5.00 -47.12
CA MET A 24 -35.48 -4.09 -45.96
C MET A 24 -36.26 -4.61 -44.73
N ILE A 25 -37.00 -5.74 -44.85
CA ILE A 25 -37.86 -6.27 -43.77
C ILE A 25 -37.15 -7.34 -42.92
N THR A 26 -35.90 -7.73 -43.24
CA THR A 26 -35.16 -8.76 -42.47
C THR A 26 -34.18 -8.22 -41.43
N SER A 27 -34.20 -6.92 -41.11
CA SER A 27 -33.52 -6.39 -39.90
C SER A 27 -34.50 -6.31 -38.73
N GLY A 28 -35.03 -7.47 -38.34
CA GLY A 28 -35.80 -7.63 -37.11
C GLY A 28 -34.88 -7.53 -35.90
N CYS A 29 -34.83 -6.35 -35.28
CA CYS A 29 -34.37 -6.17 -33.90
C CYS A 29 -35.13 -7.13 -32.98
N SER A 30 -34.49 -8.21 -32.52
CA SER A 30 -34.90 -8.84 -31.28
C SER A 30 -34.49 -7.93 -30.14
N LYS A 31 -35.47 -7.18 -29.59
CA LYS A 31 -35.38 -6.62 -28.24
C LYS A 31 -35.45 -7.78 -27.25
N GLY A 32 -34.36 -8.53 -27.16
CA GLY A 32 -34.07 -9.40 -26.03
C GLY A 32 -33.75 -8.51 -24.84
N LYS A 33 -34.53 -8.65 -23.78
CA LYS A 33 -34.26 -8.07 -22.46
C LYS A 33 -32.88 -8.58 -22.03
N SER A 34 -31.85 -7.75 -22.12
CA SER A 34 -30.50 -8.12 -21.69
C SER A 34 -30.49 -8.20 -20.18
N GLU A 35 -30.69 -9.39 -19.63
CA GLU A 35 -29.99 -9.75 -18.41
C GLU A 35 -28.50 -9.58 -18.68
N SER A 36 -27.81 -8.90 -17.77
CA SER A 36 -26.38 -8.67 -17.80
C SER A 36 -25.63 -10.01 -17.87
N SER A 37 -25.35 -10.49 -19.08
CA SER A 37 -24.33 -11.52 -19.28
C SER A 37 -22.97 -10.86 -19.12
N THR A 38 -22.45 -10.88 -17.89
CA THR A 38 -21.04 -10.55 -17.65
C THR A 38 -20.21 -11.49 -18.52
N ASN A 39 -19.40 -10.93 -19.42
CA ASN A 39 -18.48 -11.71 -20.24
C ASN A 39 -17.53 -12.48 -19.30
N PRO A 40 -17.32 -13.81 -19.43
CA PRO A 40 -16.44 -14.59 -18.56
C PRO A 40 -15.04 -13.99 -18.38
N GLU A 41 -14.54 -13.30 -19.40
CA GLU A 41 -13.25 -12.61 -19.36
C GLU A 41 -13.23 -11.40 -18.39
N SER A 42 -14.36 -10.68 -18.30
CA SER A 42 -14.53 -9.56 -17.36
C SER A 42 -14.63 -10.01 -15.90
N GLU A 43 -15.23 -11.18 -15.65
CA GLU A 43 -15.32 -11.74 -14.29
C GLU A 43 -13.96 -12.24 -13.78
N LYS A 44 -13.19 -12.92 -14.65
CA LYS A 44 -11.82 -13.35 -14.31
C LYS A 44 -10.91 -12.17 -14.01
N SER A 45 -10.94 -11.12 -14.85
CA SER A 45 -10.18 -9.90 -14.59
C SER A 45 -10.56 -9.28 -13.23
N LYS A 46 -11.87 -9.14 -12.94
CA LYS A 46 -12.33 -8.61 -11.64
C LYS A 46 -11.90 -9.47 -10.45
N LYS A 47 -11.90 -10.81 -10.60
CA LYS A 47 -11.44 -11.72 -9.55
C LYS A 47 -9.94 -11.53 -9.25
N THR A 48 -9.12 -11.45 -10.29
CA THR A 48 -7.67 -11.20 -10.18
C THR A 48 -7.37 -9.87 -9.50
N GLU A 49 -8.05 -8.79 -9.90
CA GLU A 49 -7.92 -7.47 -9.27
C GLU A 49 -8.30 -7.49 -7.78
N ASN A 50 -9.38 -8.19 -7.41
CA ASN A 50 -9.77 -8.34 -6.01
C ASN A 50 -8.75 -9.12 -5.17
N LEU A 51 -8.11 -10.15 -5.76
CA LEU A 51 -7.04 -10.89 -5.08
C LEU A 51 -5.81 -10.00 -4.84
N LEU A 52 -5.43 -9.19 -5.85
CA LEU A 52 -4.34 -8.21 -5.70
C LEU A 52 -4.63 -7.20 -4.60
N ARG A 53 -5.85 -6.63 -4.55
CA ARG A 53 -6.24 -5.66 -3.51
C ARG A 53 -6.15 -6.24 -2.10
N LYS A 54 -6.69 -7.45 -1.89
CA LYS A 54 -6.61 -8.13 -0.59
C LYS A 54 -5.16 -8.38 -0.18
N MET A 55 -4.33 -8.81 -1.14
CA MET A 55 -2.92 -9.05 -0.88
C MET A 55 -2.17 -7.77 -0.57
N GLU A 56 -2.48 -6.66 -1.25
CA GLU A 56 -1.94 -5.34 -0.94
C GLU A 56 -2.34 -4.88 0.47
N GLU A 57 -3.60 -5.08 0.86
CA GLU A 57 -4.10 -4.78 2.20
C GLU A 57 -3.33 -5.58 3.27
N ASP A 58 -3.19 -6.89 3.09
CA ASP A 58 -2.48 -7.78 4.01
C ASP A 58 -0.99 -7.44 4.12
N ILE A 59 -0.32 -7.19 2.98
CA ILE A 59 1.08 -6.75 2.96
C ILE A 59 1.24 -5.40 3.65
N ASN A 60 0.37 -4.43 3.39
CA ASN A 60 0.44 -3.12 4.06
C ASN A 60 0.21 -3.23 5.56
N SER A 61 -0.75 -4.06 5.97
CA SER A 61 -1.01 -4.33 7.39
C SER A 61 0.20 -4.97 8.07
N LEU A 62 0.86 -5.92 7.40
CA LEU A 62 2.09 -6.55 7.88
C LEU A 62 3.23 -5.54 8.00
N ILE A 63 3.44 -4.70 6.98
CA ILE A 63 4.45 -3.62 7.01
C ILE A 63 4.21 -2.69 8.20
N GLU A 64 2.97 -2.27 8.45
CA GLU A 64 2.66 -1.36 9.56
C GLU A 64 2.95 -1.98 10.95
N GLU A 65 2.75 -3.28 11.11
CA GLU A 65 3.10 -3.99 12.35
C GLU A 65 4.61 -4.09 12.53
N LEU A 66 5.32 -4.51 11.48
CA LEU A 66 6.78 -4.61 11.49
C LEU A 66 7.44 -3.24 11.66
N GLU A 67 6.87 -2.18 11.08
CA GLU A 67 7.36 -0.81 11.17
C GLU A 67 7.28 -0.25 12.59
N LYS A 68 6.16 -0.49 13.28
CA LYS A 68 6.03 -0.10 14.69
C LYS A 68 7.12 -0.73 15.54
N GLU A 69 7.40 -2.00 15.30
CA GLU A 69 8.41 -2.74 16.06
C GLU A 69 9.83 -2.34 15.68
N TYR A 70 10.09 -2.17 14.39
CA TYR A 70 11.38 -1.72 13.88
C TYR A 70 11.75 -0.35 14.46
N PHE A 71 10.78 0.58 14.53
CA PHE A 71 11.01 1.88 15.16
C PHE A 71 11.29 1.78 16.65
N LYS A 72 10.68 0.86 17.40
CA LYS A 72 11.05 0.65 18.81
C LYS A 72 12.47 0.11 18.96
N GLU A 73 12.91 -0.74 18.03
CA GLU A 73 14.26 -1.31 18.08
C GLU A 73 15.35 -0.27 17.78
N VAL A 74 15.13 0.58 16.77
CA VAL A 74 16.16 1.54 16.29
C VAL A 74 16.08 2.92 16.94
N ILE A 75 15.00 3.21 17.66
CA ILE A 75 14.82 4.45 18.40
C ILE A 75 14.68 4.08 19.87
N PRO A 76 15.73 4.24 20.67
CA PRO A 76 15.65 3.99 22.10
C PRO A 76 14.54 4.86 22.71
N GLU A 77 13.61 4.25 23.45
CA GLU A 77 12.68 5.03 24.26
C GLU A 77 13.50 5.81 25.29
N GLU A 78 13.43 7.15 25.26
CA GLU A 78 13.91 7.96 26.37
C GLU A 78 13.07 7.61 27.61
N LYS A 79 13.59 6.72 28.46
CA LYS A 79 13.14 6.61 29.84
C LYS A 79 13.42 7.96 30.53
N ASN A 80 12.36 8.73 30.72
CA ASN A 80 12.16 9.91 31.60
C ASN A 80 12.41 11.32 31.01
N LYS A 81 11.32 12.07 30.81
CA LYS A 81 10.90 13.22 31.65
C LYS A 81 9.59 13.85 31.12
N VAL A 82 8.45 13.35 31.58
CA VAL A 82 7.26 14.22 31.73
C VAL A 82 7.38 14.87 33.11
N GLU A 83 8.34 15.79 33.24
CA GLU A 83 8.23 16.83 34.26
C GLU A 83 7.27 17.87 33.71
N LYS A 84 6.11 17.97 34.37
CA LYS A 84 5.11 19.00 34.18
C LYS A 84 5.75 20.39 34.02
N THR A 85 5.67 20.97 32.84
CA THR A 85 5.57 22.43 32.69
C THR A 85 4.12 22.80 32.42
N GLY A 86 3.29 22.61 33.44
CA GLY A 86 2.15 23.47 33.68
C GLY A 86 2.62 24.57 34.62
N GLN A 87 2.92 25.75 34.10
CA GLN A 87 3.22 26.92 34.91
C GLN A 87 2.19 28.00 34.62
N ALA A 88 1.12 27.99 35.42
CA ALA A 88 0.30 29.17 35.71
C ALA A 88 -0.36 29.00 37.09
N LYS A 89 -0.04 29.94 37.99
CA LYS A 89 -0.59 30.25 39.33
C LYS A 89 -0.23 29.29 40.48
N GLN A 90 0.66 29.64 41.43
CA GLN A 90 0.71 30.76 42.41
C GLN A 90 -0.06 30.46 43.71
N GLU A 91 0.72 30.38 44.81
CA GLU A 91 0.41 30.56 46.25
C GLU A 91 -0.58 29.57 46.90
N GLN A 92 -0.39 29.03 48.12
CA GLN A 92 0.02 29.68 49.36
C GLN A 92 0.46 28.65 50.43
N SER A 93 1.31 29.11 51.34
CA SER A 93 1.96 28.43 52.49
C SER A 93 1.03 28.16 53.69
N LYS A 94 1.22 27.06 54.46
CA LYS A 94 1.53 27.05 55.92
C LYS A 94 1.48 25.67 56.62
N GLU A 95 2.58 25.40 57.33
CA GLU A 95 2.70 24.90 58.72
C GLU A 95 2.01 23.60 59.25
N GLN A 96 2.90 22.63 59.57
CA GLN A 96 3.21 22.12 60.93
C GLN A 96 2.47 20.88 61.54
N GLN A 97 3.33 19.91 61.91
CA GLN A 97 3.41 19.18 63.20
C GLN A 97 2.94 17.71 63.33
N LYS A 98 3.86 16.91 63.92
CA LYS A 98 3.75 15.64 64.70
C LYS A 98 3.23 14.41 63.93
N GLY A 99 3.82 13.22 64.02
CA GLY A 99 4.71 12.60 64.99
C GLY A 99 4.24 11.14 65.16
N GLY A 100 5.14 10.15 65.19
CA GLY A 100 4.78 8.75 65.49
C GLY A 100 5.76 7.70 64.97
N GLU A 101 6.33 6.94 65.90
CA GLU A 101 7.26 5.79 65.81
C GLU A 101 6.74 4.64 64.90
N LYS A 102 7.49 3.64 64.42
CA LYS A 102 8.43 2.74 65.12
C LYS A 102 9.07 1.70 64.17
N SER A 103 10.29 1.28 64.53
CA SER A 103 11.00 -0.01 64.35
C SER A 103 11.47 -0.55 63.00
N ASP A 104 12.78 -0.86 62.99
CA ASP A 104 13.48 -2.10 62.55
C ASP A 104 13.28 -2.60 61.10
N GLN A 105 14.30 -3.02 60.32
CA GLN A 105 15.58 -3.62 60.65
C GLN A 105 16.46 -3.58 59.39
N GLY A 106 17.74 -3.24 59.51
CA GLY A 106 18.72 -3.46 58.46
C GLY A 106 19.38 -4.84 58.59
N LYS A 107 19.38 -5.63 57.51
CA LYS A 107 20.52 -6.50 57.15
C LYS A 107 20.45 -6.98 55.70
N SER A 108 21.42 -6.51 54.94
CA SER A 108 21.80 -6.92 53.59
C SER A 108 22.42 -8.32 53.57
N LYS A 109 22.13 -9.14 52.55
CA LYS A 109 23.14 -9.78 51.68
C LYS A 109 22.55 -10.59 50.52
N GLU A 110 23.16 -10.34 49.35
CA GLU A 110 23.34 -11.22 48.17
C GLU A 110 22.05 -11.81 47.55
N GLY A 111 21.67 -11.50 46.32
CA GLY A 111 22.48 -11.29 45.12
C GLY A 111 21.99 -12.27 44.06
N SER A 112 21.08 -11.82 43.19
CA SER A 112 20.93 -12.41 41.87
C SER A 112 20.72 -11.25 40.89
N SER A 113 21.86 -10.81 40.37
CA SER A 113 21.98 -9.97 39.21
C SER A 113 21.49 -10.77 38.01
N GLY A 114 20.44 -10.29 37.35
CA GLY A 114 19.86 -10.95 36.20
C GLY A 114 18.57 -10.29 35.74
N GLY A 115 18.48 -8.96 35.85
CA GLY A 115 17.45 -8.19 35.16
C GLY A 115 17.78 -8.18 33.67
N GLN A 116 17.53 -9.29 32.98
CA GLN A 116 17.27 -9.23 31.55
C GLN A 116 16.04 -8.33 31.41
N GLU A 117 16.26 -7.08 30.99
CA GLU A 117 15.22 -6.33 30.31
C GLU A 117 14.67 -7.26 29.23
N GLN A 118 13.47 -7.81 29.45
CA GLN A 118 12.70 -8.43 28.40
C GLN A 118 12.47 -7.32 27.38
N LYS A 119 13.35 -7.25 26.35
CA LYS A 119 12.93 -6.81 25.03
C LYS A 119 11.66 -7.60 24.76
N GLN A 120 10.53 -6.91 24.81
CA GLN A 120 9.25 -7.48 24.48
C GLN A 120 9.41 -8.01 23.06
N GLU A 121 9.49 -9.33 22.90
CA GLU A 121 9.67 -9.90 21.56
C GLU A 121 8.51 -9.38 20.69
N PRO A 122 8.77 -9.02 19.42
CA PRO A 122 7.73 -8.76 18.46
C PRO A 122 6.67 -9.85 18.56
N GLU A 123 5.38 -9.53 18.39
CA GLU A 123 4.33 -10.56 18.31
C GLU A 123 4.42 -11.32 16.98
N TRP A 124 5.52 -12.04 16.79
CA TRP A 124 5.90 -12.81 15.60
C TRP A 124 4.77 -13.75 15.18
N ILE A 125 4.06 -14.35 16.16
CA ILE A 125 2.95 -15.28 15.92
C ILE A 125 1.81 -14.65 15.12
N LYS A 126 1.44 -13.39 15.38
CA LYS A 126 0.38 -12.71 14.61
C LYS A 126 0.84 -12.37 13.19
N SER A 127 2.11 -12.05 13.03
CA SER A 127 2.70 -11.74 11.74
C SER A 127 2.86 -13.00 10.86
N GLU A 128 3.15 -14.16 11.44
CA GLU A 128 3.24 -15.45 10.73
C GLU A 128 1.91 -15.84 10.07
N SER A 129 0.79 -15.69 10.79
CA SER A 129 -0.54 -15.98 10.22
C SER A 129 -0.89 -15.09 9.01
N LYS A 130 -0.42 -13.84 9.00
CA LYS A 130 -0.58 -12.96 7.84
C LYS A 130 0.25 -13.42 6.66
N VAL A 131 1.49 -13.86 6.89
CA VAL A 131 2.34 -14.41 5.83
C VAL A 131 1.70 -15.64 5.21
N GLU A 132 1.12 -16.53 6.01
CA GLU A 132 0.33 -17.67 5.52
C GLU A 132 -0.86 -17.22 4.66
N GLY A 133 -1.61 -16.21 5.11
CA GLY A 133 -2.71 -15.61 4.34
C GLY A 133 -2.26 -15.07 2.99
N ILE A 134 -1.11 -14.37 2.94
CA ILE A 134 -0.53 -13.84 1.70
C ILE A 134 -0.13 -14.99 0.75
N HIS A 135 0.45 -16.09 1.26
CA HIS A 135 0.71 -17.29 0.45
C HIS A 135 -0.56 -17.86 -0.17
N GLY A 136 -1.64 -17.97 0.60
CA GLY A 136 -2.93 -18.44 0.09
C GLY A 136 -3.54 -17.52 -0.96
N LEU A 137 -3.45 -16.20 -0.78
CA LEU A 137 -3.90 -15.23 -1.79
C LEU A 137 -3.06 -15.32 -3.06
N TRP A 138 -1.74 -15.47 -2.92
CA TRP A 138 -0.82 -15.59 -4.06
C TRP A 138 -1.05 -16.86 -4.86
N ASP A 139 -1.25 -18.00 -4.20
CA ASP A 139 -1.57 -19.27 -4.87
C ASP A 139 -2.84 -19.17 -5.72
N ASN A 140 -3.90 -18.60 -5.15
CA ASN A 140 -5.14 -18.32 -5.87
C ASN A 140 -4.94 -17.37 -7.05
N PHE A 141 -4.15 -16.31 -6.86
CA PHE A 141 -3.84 -15.34 -7.92
C PHE A 141 -3.07 -16.01 -9.06
N ARG A 142 -2.03 -16.79 -8.77
CA ARG A 142 -1.20 -17.48 -9.78
C ARG A 142 -2.05 -18.36 -10.68
N GLY A 143 -2.99 -19.12 -10.12
CA GLY A 143 -3.89 -19.98 -10.90
C GLY A 143 -4.72 -19.18 -11.91
N GLU A 144 -5.31 -18.06 -11.48
CA GLU A 144 -6.09 -17.18 -12.37
C GLU A 144 -5.21 -16.42 -13.37
N ALA A 145 -4.03 -15.96 -12.93
CA ALA A 145 -3.08 -15.20 -13.75
C ALA A 145 -2.47 -16.07 -14.85
N ALA A 146 -2.13 -17.33 -14.57
CA ALA A 146 -1.62 -18.25 -15.58
C ALA A 146 -2.62 -18.45 -16.73
N LEU A 147 -3.93 -18.55 -16.42
CA LEU A 147 -4.99 -18.61 -17.44
C LEU A 147 -5.15 -17.32 -18.24
N GLN A 148 -4.63 -16.21 -17.74
CA GLN A 148 -4.63 -14.89 -18.39
C GLN A 148 -3.31 -14.57 -19.11
N GLY A 149 -2.41 -15.56 -19.22
CA GLY A 149 -1.17 -15.44 -19.99
C GLY A 149 -0.02 -14.74 -19.26
N TYR A 150 -0.08 -14.62 -17.93
CA TYR A 150 1.11 -14.20 -17.16
C TYR A 150 2.21 -15.26 -17.26
N GLY A 151 3.45 -14.81 -17.39
CA GLY A 151 4.61 -15.70 -17.55
C GLY A 151 4.96 -16.42 -16.25
N GLU A 152 5.37 -17.68 -16.37
CA GLU A 152 5.75 -18.50 -15.22
C GLU A 152 6.92 -17.88 -14.42
N ASP A 153 7.92 -17.33 -15.10
CA ASP A 153 9.07 -16.68 -14.46
C ASP A 153 8.67 -15.48 -13.60
N GLU A 154 7.73 -14.65 -14.08
CA GLU A 154 7.21 -13.50 -13.35
C GLU A 154 6.48 -13.95 -12.07
N LEU A 155 5.61 -14.96 -12.20
CA LEU A 155 4.88 -15.52 -11.07
C LEU A 155 5.81 -16.21 -10.05
N ASN A 156 6.87 -16.86 -10.53
CA ASN A 156 7.85 -17.52 -9.67
C ASN A 156 8.72 -16.50 -8.92
N ALA A 157 9.04 -15.35 -9.52
CA ALA A 157 9.83 -14.30 -8.88
C ALA A 157 9.13 -13.72 -7.64
N PHE A 158 7.81 -13.48 -7.71
CA PHE A 158 7.06 -13.04 -6.53
C PHE A 158 6.98 -14.15 -5.47
N ASN A 159 6.77 -15.40 -5.88
CA ASN A 159 6.71 -16.54 -4.97
C ASN A 159 8.03 -16.71 -4.19
N GLU A 160 9.17 -16.58 -4.87
CA GLU A 160 10.48 -16.66 -4.24
C GLU A 160 10.67 -15.56 -3.19
N LYS A 161 10.20 -14.34 -3.49
CA LYS A 161 10.26 -13.24 -2.52
C LYS A 161 9.37 -13.46 -1.31
N LEU A 162 8.22 -14.11 -1.51
CA LEU A 162 7.32 -14.50 -0.42
C LEU A 162 7.92 -15.62 0.44
N ASN A 163 8.62 -16.59 -0.17
CA ASN A 163 9.41 -17.58 0.56
C ASN A 163 10.53 -16.93 1.39
N GLN A 164 11.20 -15.92 0.84
CA GLN A 164 12.21 -15.15 1.57
C GLN A 164 11.61 -14.45 2.78
N LEU A 165 10.42 -13.86 2.65
CA LEU A 165 9.71 -13.27 3.79
C LEU A 165 9.49 -14.30 4.90
N THR A 166 8.99 -15.50 4.58
CA THR A 166 8.83 -16.60 5.55
C THR A 166 10.14 -16.93 6.26
N MET A 167 11.27 -16.99 5.54
CA MET A 167 12.57 -17.22 6.15
C MET A 167 13.02 -16.10 7.09
N MET A 168 12.66 -14.83 6.82
CA MET A 168 12.95 -13.71 7.74
C MET A 168 12.24 -13.87 9.08
N PHE A 169 10.98 -14.35 9.06
CA PHE A 169 10.23 -14.67 10.26
C PHE A 169 10.89 -15.81 11.06
N THR A 170 11.29 -16.90 10.40
CA THR A 170 12.00 -18.01 11.05
C THR A 170 13.31 -17.55 11.70
N ARG A 171 14.02 -16.61 11.07
CA ARG A 171 15.29 -16.07 11.57
C ARG A 171 15.11 -14.95 12.59
N LYS A 172 13.88 -14.50 12.85
CA LYS A 172 13.56 -13.30 13.64
C LYS A 172 14.33 -12.06 13.14
N ASP A 173 14.53 -11.95 11.83
CA ASP A 173 15.20 -10.79 11.20
C ASP A 173 14.17 -9.70 10.91
N LEU A 174 14.02 -8.75 11.84
CA LEU A 174 13.03 -7.68 11.74
C LEU A 174 13.28 -6.74 10.56
N TYR A 175 14.53 -6.37 10.32
CA TYR A 175 14.89 -5.53 9.17
C TYR A 175 14.67 -6.27 7.84
N GLY A 176 15.10 -7.54 7.77
CA GLY A 176 14.84 -8.39 6.62
C GLY A 176 13.35 -8.54 6.34
N ALA A 177 12.54 -8.76 7.39
CA ALA A 177 11.09 -8.92 7.26
C ALA A 177 10.40 -7.65 6.74
N ILE A 178 10.69 -6.47 7.33
CA ILE A 178 10.05 -5.22 6.90
C ILE A 178 10.49 -4.80 5.49
N SER A 179 11.77 -4.99 5.16
CA SER A 179 12.29 -4.69 3.82
C SER A 179 11.70 -5.62 2.77
N THR A 180 11.66 -6.93 3.04
CA THR A 180 11.09 -7.92 2.10
C THR A 180 9.59 -7.71 1.91
N SER A 181 8.87 -7.34 2.98
CA SER A 181 7.43 -6.99 2.88
C SER A 181 7.20 -5.76 2.00
N ASN A 182 8.01 -4.70 2.18
CA ASN A 182 7.91 -3.51 1.32
C ASN A 182 8.27 -3.81 -0.14
N ASP A 183 9.22 -4.70 -0.38
CA ASP A 183 9.54 -5.14 -1.73
C ASP A 183 8.44 -5.98 -2.38
N LEU A 184 7.75 -6.83 -1.62
CA LEU A 184 6.55 -7.53 -2.09
C LEU A 184 5.48 -6.53 -2.50
N PHE A 185 5.24 -5.49 -1.68
CA PHE A 185 4.35 -4.39 -2.02
C PHE A 185 4.76 -3.73 -3.36
N GLY A 186 6.03 -3.34 -3.52
CA GLY A 186 6.52 -2.73 -4.77
C GLY A 186 6.38 -3.64 -5.99
N THR A 187 6.62 -4.94 -5.83
CA THR A 187 6.47 -5.95 -6.89
C THR A 187 4.99 -6.15 -7.26
N LEU A 188 4.10 -6.17 -6.27
CA LEU A 188 2.66 -6.33 -6.44
C LEU A 188 2.06 -5.26 -7.37
N LEU A 189 2.59 -4.02 -7.30
CA LEU A 189 2.14 -2.92 -8.14
C LEU A 189 2.24 -3.21 -9.65
N GLY A 190 3.15 -4.11 -10.06
CA GLY A 190 3.32 -4.50 -11.46
C GLY A 190 2.16 -5.33 -12.03
N TYR A 191 1.38 -5.98 -11.16
CA TYR A 191 0.33 -6.91 -11.58
C TYR A 191 -1.02 -6.24 -11.85
N TYR A 192 -1.25 -5.05 -11.32
CA TYR A 192 -2.50 -4.32 -11.49
C TYR A 192 -2.77 -3.97 -12.95
N LYS A 193 -3.95 -4.34 -13.46
CA LYS A 193 -4.45 -3.96 -14.78
C LYS A 193 -5.54 -2.90 -14.69
N ASP A 194 -6.27 -2.83 -13.57
CA ASP A 194 -7.30 -1.84 -13.32
C ASP A 194 -6.80 -0.39 -13.51
N PRO A 195 -7.53 0.45 -14.28
CA PRO A 195 -7.11 1.81 -14.54
C PRO A 195 -6.98 2.70 -13.30
N LYS A 196 -7.82 2.51 -12.27
CA LYS A 196 -7.75 3.31 -11.04
C LYS A 196 -6.53 2.92 -10.23
N GLU A 197 -6.24 1.63 -10.13
CA GLU A 197 -5.01 1.11 -9.51
C GLU A 197 -3.76 1.64 -10.23
N LYS A 198 -3.76 1.61 -11.58
CA LYS A 198 -2.67 2.17 -12.38
C LYS A 198 -2.51 3.67 -12.19
N ALA A 199 -3.60 4.42 -12.09
CA ALA A 199 -3.56 5.85 -11.82
C ALA A 199 -2.97 6.15 -10.43
N ALA A 200 -3.25 5.32 -9.42
CA ALA A 200 -2.65 5.43 -8.09
C ALA A 200 -1.19 4.94 -8.04
N GLY A 201 -0.75 4.17 -9.04
CA GLY A 201 0.58 3.56 -9.14
C GLY A 201 1.76 4.50 -8.82
N PRO A 202 1.85 5.72 -9.38
CA PRO A 202 2.91 6.66 -9.02
C PRO A 202 2.94 7.05 -7.53
N ALA A 203 1.78 7.24 -6.91
CA ALA A 203 1.70 7.55 -5.47
C ALA A 203 2.08 6.32 -4.63
N LYS A 204 1.64 5.11 -5.01
CA LYS A 204 2.04 3.84 -4.38
C LYS A 204 3.55 3.60 -4.50
N LYS A 205 4.15 3.87 -5.66
CA LYS A 205 5.61 3.81 -5.86
C LYS A 205 6.36 4.81 -4.97
N THR A 206 5.83 6.02 -4.83
CA THR A 206 6.39 7.00 -3.89
C THR A 206 6.39 6.46 -2.46
N LEU A 207 5.28 5.85 -2.02
CA LEU A 207 5.17 5.20 -0.71
C LEU A 207 6.21 4.07 -0.53
N PHE A 208 6.35 3.21 -1.54
CA PHE A 208 7.36 2.14 -1.56
C PHE A 208 8.77 2.70 -1.34
N TYR A 209 9.15 3.74 -2.08
CA TYR A 209 10.50 4.30 -2.00
C TYR A 209 10.76 5.05 -0.71
N ILE A 210 9.81 5.81 -0.15
CA ILE A 210 10.03 6.47 1.16
C ILE A 210 10.17 5.46 2.30
N ARG A 211 9.46 4.32 2.24
CA ARG A 211 9.61 3.22 3.19
C ARG A 211 11.01 2.61 3.07
N SER A 212 11.40 2.23 1.86
CA SER A 212 12.73 1.65 1.58
C SER A 212 13.85 2.57 2.05
N ALA A 213 13.79 3.85 1.69
CA ALA A 213 14.74 4.86 2.11
C ALA A 213 14.83 4.99 3.64
N THR A 214 13.69 5.00 4.32
CA THR A 214 13.62 5.15 5.77
C THR A 214 14.24 3.95 6.47
N TYR A 215 13.87 2.73 6.07
CA TYR A 215 14.39 1.51 6.69
C TYR A 215 15.90 1.40 6.48
N LYS A 216 16.39 1.63 5.25
CA LYS A 216 17.83 1.66 4.95
C LYS A 216 18.57 2.75 5.73
N GLY A 217 18.00 3.95 5.79
CA GLY A 217 18.60 5.09 6.47
C GLY A 217 18.76 4.86 7.98
N LEU A 218 17.73 4.31 8.63
CA LEU A 218 17.78 3.93 10.04
C LEU A 218 18.72 2.75 10.31
N LYS A 219 18.94 1.87 9.32
CA LYS A 219 19.95 0.80 9.39
C LYS A 219 21.39 1.30 9.16
N GLY A 220 21.57 2.54 8.72
CA GLY A 220 22.87 3.14 8.41
C GLY A 220 23.28 3.08 6.93
N ASN A 221 22.43 2.52 6.06
CA ASN A 221 22.66 2.43 4.61
C ASN A 221 22.28 3.75 3.91
N TYR A 222 22.99 4.84 4.25
CA TYR A 222 22.63 6.19 3.80
C TYR A 222 22.72 6.39 2.28
N GLU A 223 23.68 5.77 1.60
CA GLU A 223 23.83 5.92 0.14
C GLU A 223 22.64 5.31 -0.61
N GLU A 224 22.23 4.10 -0.24
CA GLU A 224 21.05 3.45 -0.82
C GLU A 224 19.77 4.18 -0.44
N SER A 225 19.68 4.67 0.80
CA SER A 225 18.56 5.49 1.26
C SER A 225 18.40 6.76 0.39
N GLN A 226 19.49 7.43 0.04
CA GLN A 226 19.45 8.60 -0.85
C GLN A 226 19.02 8.22 -2.28
N LYS A 227 19.48 7.08 -2.81
CA LYS A 227 19.04 6.59 -4.13
C LYS A 227 17.53 6.36 -4.15
N ASP A 228 16.98 5.73 -3.12
CA ASP A 228 15.54 5.50 -3.02
C ASP A 228 14.76 6.82 -2.89
N LEU A 229 15.26 7.81 -2.13
CA LEU A 229 14.61 9.12 -2.05
C LEU A 229 14.56 9.85 -3.41
N LEU A 230 15.59 9.70 -4.24
CA LEU A 230 15.55 10.25 -5.60
C LEU A 230 14.44 9.60 -6.44
N GLU A 231 14.27 8.28 -6.32
CA GLU A 231 13.16 7.57 -6.98
C GLU A 231 11.79 7.91 -6.40
N ALA A 232 11.70 8.19 -5.09
CA ALA A 232 10.49 8.70 -4.45
C ALA A 232 10.08 10.06 -5.04
N VAL A 233 11.03 11.00 -5.16
CA VAL A 233 10.78 12.33 -5.74
C VAL A 233 10.33 12.19 -7.19
N LYS A 234 11.04 11.39 -8.01
CA LYS A 234 10.65 11.13 -9.40
C LYS A 234 9.24 10.56 -9.50
N SER A 235 8.92 9.55 -8.69
CA SER A 235 7.59 8.92 -8.66
C SER A 235 6.50 9.92 -8.26
N TRP A 236 6.81 10.80 -7.30
CA TRP A 236 5.88 11.83 -6.85
C TRP A 236 5.59 12.87 -7.93
N GLU A 237 6.58 13.27 -8.75
CA GLU A 237 6.32 14.21 -9.86
C GLU A 237 5.22 13.72 -10.81
N TYR A 238 5.15 12.40 -11.07
CA TYR A 238 4.06 11.81 -11.85
C TYR A 238 2.74 11.80 -11.07
N ALA A 239 2.80 11.46 -9.78
CA ALA A 239 1.61 11.43 -8.92
C ALA A 239 0.94 12.81 -8.77
N LYS A 240 1.72 13.89 -8.71
CA LYS A 240 1.21 15.26 -8.57
C LYS A 240 0.25 15.67 -9.69
N ALA A 241 0.39 15.11 -10.89
CA ALA A 241 -0.51 15.41 -12.00
C ALA A 241 -1.91 14.79 -11.84
N ILE A 242 -2.03 13.78 -10.97
CA ILE A 242 -3.24 12.97 -10.76
C ILE A 242 -3.92 13.35 -9.44
N VAL A 243 -3.15 13.78 -8.44
CA VAL A 243 -3.68 14.24 -7.15
C VAL A 243 -4.27 15.64 -7.30
N GLU A 244 -5.59 15.70 -7.45
CA GLU A 244 -6.35 16.93 -7.77
C GLU A 244 -6.42 17.93 -6.60
N ASP A 245 -6.39 17.47 -5.35
CA ASP A 245 -6.38 18.39 -4.19
C ASP A 245 -5.02 19.12 -4.11
N PRO A 246 -4.99 20.44 -4.36
CA PRO A 246 -3.74 21.20 -4.41
C PRO A 246 -3.06 21.31 -3.04
N VAL A 247 -3.83 21.30 -1.95
CA VAL A 247 -3.30 21.38 -0.59
C VAL A 247 -2.67 20.05 -0.21
N LEU A 248 -3.36 18.94 -0.46
CA LEU A 248 -2.81 17.60 -0.22
C LEU A 248 -1.55 17.38 -1.06
N ASN A 249 -1.59 17.75 -2.34
CA ASN A 249 -0.47 17.67 -3.26
C ASN A 249 0.77 18.39 -2.71
N LYS A 250 0.63 19.66 -2.31
CA LYS A 250 1.72 20.45 -1.73
C LYS A 250 2.19 19.92 -0.38
N LYS A 251 1.27 19.49 0.50
CA LYS A 251 1.62 18.88 1.80
C LYS A 251 2.44 17.61 1.63
N THR A 252 2.08 16.74 0.68
CA THR A 252 2.84 15.54 0.38
C THR A 252 4.21 15.88 -0.19
N GLU A 253 4.29 16.84 -1.12
CA GLU A 253 5.56 17.30 -1.67
C GLU A 253 6.51 17.82 -0.57
N PHE A 254 6.03 18.66 0.33
CA PHE A 254 6.83 19.16 1.45
C PHE A 254 7.20 18.05 2.42
N ALA A 255 6.30 17.12 2.73
CA ALA A 255 6.60 16.03 3.65
C ALA A 255 7.70 15.08 3.11
N VAL A 256 7.70 14.79 1.81
CA VAL A 256 8.78 14.01 1.17
C VAL A 256 10.12 14.77 1.25
N LYS A 257 10.11 16.09 1.00
CA LYS A 257 11.32 16.92 1.13
C LYS A 257 11.83 16.99 2.57
N ASP A 258 10.94 17.13 3.54
CA ASP A 258 11.29 17.13 4.95
C ASP A 258 11.90 15.79 5.40
N LEU A 259 11.43 14.67 4.85
CA LEU A 259 12.02 13.35 5.10
C LEU A 259 13.44 13.24 4.55
N ILE A 260 13.70 13.82 3.36
CA ILE A 260 15.07 13.88 2.80
C ILE A 260 16.00 14.60 3.77
N GLU A 261 15.58 15.75 4.30
CA GLU A 261 16.39 16.52 5.25
C GLU A 261 16.56 15.78 6.59
N ALA A 262 15.52 15.09 7.08
CA ALA A 262 15.61 14.27 8.29
C ALA A 262 16.64 13.13 8.13
N LEU A 263 16.64 12.44 6.99
CA LEU A 263 17.59 11.36 6.70
C LEU A 263 19.03 11.88 6.56
N LYS A 264 19.24 13.11 6.09
CA LYS A 264 20.56 13.77 6.11
C LYS A 264 21.01 14.14 7.52
N ALA A 265 20.09 14.55 8.37
CA ALA A 265 20.37 14.84 9.78
C ALA A 265 20.72 13.57 10.58
N LYS A 266 20.33 12.39 10.08
CA LYS A 266 20.60 11.07 10.68
C LYS A 266 20.05 10.91 12.10
N ASP A 267 19.12 11.76 12.50
CA ASP A 267 18.44 11.68 13.79
C ASP A 267 17.25 10.70 13.67
N PRO A 268 17.27 9.54 14.37
CA PRO A 268 16.25 8.52 14.21
C PRO A 268 14.83 8.98 14.58
N ASN A 269 14.71 9.85 15.59
CA ASN A 269 13.42 10.40 16.03
C ASN A 269 12.84 11.35 14.98
N LEU A 270 13.67 12.25 14.46
CA LEU A 270 13.30 13.17 13.40
C LEU A 270 12.89 12.42 12.12
N VAL A 271 13.66 11.39 11.75
CA VAL A 271 13.34 10.50 10.61
C VAL A 271 11.97 9.87 10.80
N LYS A 272 11.68 9.27 11.96
CA LYS A 272 10.36 8.68 12.25
C LYS A 272 9.23 9.70 12.11
N ILE A 273 9.37 10.88 12.73
CA ILE A 273 8.33 11.92 12.68
C ILE A 273 8.05 12.35 11.23
N LYS A 274 9.11 12.67 10.47
CA LYS A 274 8.95 13.13 9.08
C LYS A 274 8.45 12.02 8.16
N PHE A 275 8.90 10.80 8.36
CA PHE A 275 8.43 9.64 7.63
C PHE A 275 6.93 9.40 7.87
N THR A 276 6.47 9.39 9.13
CA THR A 276 5.04 9.20 9.45
C THR A 276 4.16 10.26 8.80
N ILE A 277 4.61 11.52 8.78
CA ILE A 277 3.88 12.61 8.10
C ILE A 277 3.80 12.34 6.58
N ALA A 278 4.93 12.00 5.96
CA ALA A 278 4.99 11.71 4.52
C ALA A 278 4.12 10.51 4.14
N GLN A 279 4.22 9.42 4.89
CA GLN A 279 3.45 8.19 4.71
C GLN A 279 1.94 8.44 4.83
N ASN A 280 1.50 9.20 5.84
CA ASN A 280 0.08 9.53 6.02
C ASN A 280 -0.47 10.40 4.90
N ASN A 281 0.31 11.38 4.42
CA ASN A 281 -0.10 12.22 3.30
C ASN A 281 -0.16 11.40 1.99
N LEU A 282 0.77 10.48 1.77
CA LEU A 282 0.76 9.58 0.61
C LEU A 282 -0.44 8.62 0.64
N LYS A 283 -0.77 8.02 1.80
CA LYS A 283 -1.96 7.17 1.94
C LYS A 283 -3.24 7.91 1.55
N LYS A 284 -3.39 9.16 2.03
CA LYS A 284 -4.52 10.02 1.64
C LYS A 284 -4.54 10.32 0.14
N ALA A 285 -3.39 10.56 -0.46
CA ALA A 285 -3.28 10.81 -1.90
C ALA A 285 -3.64 9.55 -2.72
N ILE A 286 -3.18 8.37 -2.30
CA ILE A 286 -3.52 7.08 -2.91
C ILE A 286 -5.02 6.86 -2.85
N GLU A 287 -5.63 6.95 -1.67
CA GLU A 287 -7.07 6.77 -1.50
C GLU A 287 -7.89 7.75 -2.35
N MET A 288 -7.44 9.01 -2.46
CA MET A 288 -8.09 10.02 -3.28
C MET A 288 -8.09 9.61 -4.76
N VAL A 289 -6.96 9.13 -5.27
CA VAL A 289 -6.83 8.71 -6.66
C VAL A 289 -7.64 7.44 -6.94
N GLU A 290 -7.66 6.48 -6.01
CA GLU A 290 -8.44 5.23 -6.14
C GLU A 290 -9.96 5.48 -6.09
N LYS A 291 -10.40 6.44 -5.27
CA LYS A 291 -11.81 6.83 -5.12
C LYS A 291 -12.26 7.82 -6.19
N GLY A 292 -11.33 8.60 -6.76
CA GLY A 292 -11.57 9.59 -7.81
C GLY A 292 -12.01 8.97 -9.13
N LYS A 293 -12.92 9.65 -9.85
CA LYS A 293 -13.64 9.19 -11.07
C LYS A 293 -14.60 8.02 -10.83
N SER A 294 -15.70 8.31 -10.12
CA SER A 294 -16.99 7.62 -10.31
C SER A 294 -17.97 8.61 -10.91
#